data_AF-A0A974Z6U0-F1
#
_entry.id   AF-A0A974Z6U0-F1
#
_cell.length_a   1.000
_cell.length_b   1.000
_cell.length_c   1.000
_cell.angle_alpha   90.00
_cell.angle_beta   90.00
_cell.angle_gamma   90.00
#
_symmetry.space_group_name_H-M   'P 1'
#
loop_
_entity.id
_entity.type
_entity.pdbx_description
1 polymer ?
#
loop_
_entity_poly.entity_id
_entity_poly.type
_entity_poly.pdbx_seq_one_letter_code
_entity_poly.pdbx_strand_id
1 'polypeptide(L)'
;MVDDDRPIRVVLRDWLYTVLAAGDVSDWFVADTATRLAADGGRERSGGPLGGIEDATAEIAALLRKGISIGELRPDLDVTATADLLCTVRTGLCTRRRAGQGARGLRTRIDQALRILD
;
A
#
# COMPACT_ATOMS: atom_id res chain seq x y z
N MET A 1 17.60 9.72 2.41
CA MET A 1 17.84 8.37 1.86
C MET A 1 17.94 7.43 3.06
N VAL A 2 16.80 6.91 3.52
CA VAL A 2 16.77 6.01 4.68
C VAL A 2 17.05 4.61 4.15
N ASP A 3 18.23 4.13 4.50
CA ASP A 3 18.64 2.73 4.40
C ASP A 3 17.70 1.92 5.30
N ASP A 4 16.61 1.46 4.71
CA ASP A 4 15.64 0.64 5.42
C ASP A 4 16.01 -0.83 5.16
N ASP A 5 16.94 -1.32 5.97
CA ASP A 5 17.37 -2.74 6.06
C ASP A 5 16.29 -3.61 6.74
N ARG A 6 15.08 -3.06 6.94
CA ARG A 6 13.95 -3.82 7.46
C ARG A 6 13.40 -4.72 6.34
N PRO A 7 12.96 -5.94 6.69
CA PRO A 7 12.30 -6.82 5.75
C PRO A 7 11.14 -6.11 5.03
N ILE A 8 11.06 -6.22 3.70
CA ILE A 8 9.96 -5.72 2.86
C ILE A 8 8.59 -6.09 3.43
N ARG A 9 8.45 -7.28 4.01
CA ARG A 9 7.21 -7.68 4.72
C ARG A 9 6.85 -6.75 5.89
N VAL A 10 7.84 -6.26 6.63
CA VAL A 10 7.65 -5.31 7.74
C VAL A 10 7.28 -3.95 7.19
N VAL A 11 7.96 -3.49 6.13
CA VAL A 11 7.65 -2.22 5.46
C VAL A 11 6.21 -2.22 4.93
N LEU A 12 5.79 -3.28 4.24
CA LEU A 12 4.41 -3.42 3.74
C LEU A 12 3.38 -3.49 4.87
N ARG A 13 3.69 -4.18 5.98
CA ARG A 13 2.82 -4.24 7.16
C ARG A 13 2.63 -2.85 7.78
N ASP A 14 3.73 -2.14 8.04
CA ASP A 14 3.72 -0.82 8.67
C ASP A 14 2.97 0.19 7.79
N TRP A 15 3.18 0.11 6.47
CA TRP A 15 2.44 0.91 5.51
C TRP A 15 0.93 0.65 5.60
N LEU A 16 0.49 -0.61 5.51
CA LEU A 16 -0.93 -0.98 5.62
C LEU A 16 -1.53 -0.61 6.99
N TYR A 17 -0.74 -0.65 8.07
CA TYR A 17 -1.17 -0.18 9.39
C TYR A 17 -1.33 1.33 9.47
N THR A 18 -0.45 2.07 8.81
CA THR A 18 -0.55 3.54 8.68
C THR A 18 -1.82 3.92 7.92
N VAL A 19 -2.16 3.18 6.85
CA VAL A 19 -3.44 3.37 6.12
C VAL A 19 -4.65 3.19 7.05
N LEU A 20 -4.63 2.21 7.95
CA LEU A 20 -5.72 1.99 8.92
C LEU A 20 -5.79 3.07 10.01
N ALA A 21 -4.64 3.61 10.40
CA ALA A 21 -4.50 4.59 11.48
C ALA A 21 -4.91 6.01 11.04
N ALA A 22 -4.71 6.35 9.76
CA ALA A 22 -5.05 7.65 9.19
C ALA A 22 -6.54 8.01 9.36
N GLY A 23 -7.42 7.03 9.60
CA GLY A 23 -8.67 7.21 10.35
C GLY A 23 -9.79 8.00 9.66
N ASP A 24 -9.47 8.90 8.73
CA ASP A 24 -10.43 9.66 7.95
C ASP A 24 -10.17 9.51 6.45
N VAL A 25 -11.27 9.29 5.74
CA VAL A 25 -11.32 8.93 4.34
C VAL A 25 -10.92 10.10 3.44
N SER A 26 -11.23 11.31 3.91
CA SER A 26 -10.86 12.55 3.27
C SER A 26 -9.34 12.71 3.26
N ASP A 27 -8.64 12.36 4.33
CA ASP A 27 -7.18 12.49 4.37
C ASP A 27 -6.45 11.46 3.51
N TRP A 28 -7.02 10.29 3.23
CA TRP A 28 -6.41 9.37 2.26
C TRP A 28 -6.44 9.93 0.83
N PHE A 29 -7.57 10.51 0.44
CA PHE A 29 -7.71 11.13 -0.87
C PHE A 29 -6.98 12.47 -0.95
N VAL A 30 -7.04 13.27 0.11
CA VAL A 30 -6.40 14.59 0.21
C VAL A 30 -4.90 14.47 0.44
N ALA A 31 -4.37 13.52 1.19
CA ALA A 31 -2.92 13.33 1.31
C ALA A 31 -2.31 12.81 0.00
N ASP A 32 -3.00 11.90 -0.71
CA ASP A 32 -2.60 11.51 -2.07
C ASP A 32 -2.63 12.71 -3.02
N THR A 33 -3.72 13.49 -3.00
CA THR A 33 -3.89 14.68 -3.85
C THR A 33 -2.95 15.84 -3.48
N ALA A 34 -2.66 16.06 -2.19
CA ALA A 34 -1.81 17.14 -1.68
C ALA A 34 -0.32 16.83 -1.84
N THR A 35 0.08 15.57 -1.68
CA THR A 35 1.45 15.11 -2.03
C THR A 35 1.70 15.33 -3.53
N ARG A 36 0.68 15.14 -4.36
CA ARG A 36 0.72 15.43 -5.81
C ARG A 36 0.78 16.92 -6.13
N LEU A 37 0.07 17.79 -5.38
CA LEU A 37 0.14 19.25 -5.55
C LEU A 37 1.48 19.86 -5.09
N ALA A 38 2.13 19.25 -4.09
CA ALA A 38 3.41 19.71 -3.55
C ALA A 38 4.62 19.24 -4.39
N ALA A 39 4.50 18.10 -5.08
CA ALA A 39 5.59 17.53 -5.89
C ALA A 39 5.66 18.13 -7.31
N ASP A 40 4.52 18.45 -7.91
CA ASP A 40 4.44 19.02 -9.27
C ASP A 40 3.87 20.44 -9.18
N GLY A 41 4.74 21.45 -9.20
CA GLY A 41 4.34 22.84 -9.29
C GLY A 41 3.38 23.07 -10.47
N GLY A 42 2.09 23.15 -10.16
CA GLY A 42 1.05 23.69 -11.04
C GLY A 42 0.69 22.87 -12.28
N ARG A 43 0.50 21.55 -12.18
CA ARG A 43 -0.26 20.82 -13.22
C ARG A 43 -1.27 19.86 -12.61
N GLU A 44 -2.52 20.30 -12.55
CA GLU A 44 -3.68 19.46 -12.24
C GLU A 44 -3.75 18.28 -13.22
N ARG A 45 -3.15 17.14 -12.86
CA ARG A 45 -3.51 15.85 -13.47
C ARG A 45 -4.72 15.32 -12.71
N SER A 46 -5.89 15.48 -13.31
CA SER A 46 -7.17 14.90 -12.92
C SER A 46 -7.12 13.36 -12.90
N GLY A 47 -6.39 12.77 -11.94
CA GLY A 47 -6.39 11.33 -11.70
C GLY A 47 -7.35 11.05 -10.57
N GLY A 48 -8.57 10.62 -10.90
CA GLY A 48 -9.59 10.20 -9.92
C GLY A 48 -9.17 8.96 -9.11
N PRO A 49 -10.11 8.30 -8.41
CA PRO A 49 -9.81 7.18 -7.50
C PRO A 49 -8.96 6.04 -8.08
N LEU A 50 -8.98 5.87 -9.40
CA LEU A 50 -8.20 4.88 -10.14
C LEU A 50 -6.71 5.23 -10.23
N GLY A 51 -6.34 6.51 -10.30
CA GLY A 51 -4.93 6.92 -10.34
C GLY A 51 -4.18 6.55 -9.05
N GLY A 52 -4.81 6.74 -7.89
CA GLY A 52 -4.24 6.29 -6.60
C GLY A 52 -4.24 4.77 -6.39
N ILE A 53 -4.95 4.01 -7.24
CA ILE A 53 -4.89 2.54 -7.27
C ILE A 53 -3.71 2.09 -8.13
N GLU A 54 -3.53 2.69 -9.31
CA GLU A 54 -2.41 2.40 -10.22
C GLU A 54 -1.07 2.77 -9.59
N ASP A 55 -0.97 3.97 -9.00
CA ASP A 55 0.25 4.46 -8.33
C ASP A 55 0.65 3.55 -7.16
N ALA A 56 -0.33 3.14 -6.36
CA ALA A 56 -0.10 2.23 -5.26
C ALA A 56 0.32 0.82 -5.69
N THR A 57 -0.25 0.33 -6.78
CA THR A 57 0.12 -0.96 -7.35
C THR A 57 1.57 -0.91 -7.83
N ALA A 58 1.98 0.20 -8.46
CA ALA A 58 3.35 0.43 -8.88
C ALA A 58 4.33 0.51 -7.70
N GLU A 59 3.96 1.19 -6.62
CA GLU A 59 4.75 1.27 -5.38
C GLU A 59 4.93 -0.11 -4.72
N ILE A 60 3.84 -0.87 -4.57
CA ILE A 60 3.89 -2.23 -4.03
C ILE A 60 4.79 -3.10 -4.92
N ALA A 61 4.62 -3.03 -6.25
CA ALA A 61 5.46 -3.79 -7.18
C ALA A 61 6.94 -3.41 -7.07
N ALA A 62 7.28 -2.14 -6.83
CA ALA A 62 8.66 -1.72 -6.60
C ALA A 62 9.25 -2.34 -5.33
N LEU A 63 8.50 -2.37 -4.23
CA LEU A 63 8.91 -3.02 -2.98
C LEU A 63 9.12 -4.53 -3.16
N LEU A 64 8.22 -5.20 -3.88
CA LEU A 64 8.36 -6.64 -4.17
C LEU A 64 9.60 -6.92 -5.02
N ARG A 65 9.86 -6.13 -6.07
CA ARG A 65 11.10 -6.27 -6.87
C ARG A 65 12.36 -6.06 -6.02
N LYS A 66 12.34 -5.07 -5.12
CA LYS A 66 13.44 -4.86 -4.17
C LYS A 66 13.64 -6.12 -3.30
N GLY A 67 12.56 -6.65 -2.72
CA GLY A 67 12.61 -7.88 -1.90
C GLY A 67 13.17 -9.09 -2.64
N ILE A 68 12.81 -9.28 -3.91
CA ILE A 68 13.39 -10.32 -4.77
C ILE A 68 14.89 -10.07 -4.99
N SER A 69 15.27 -8.82 -5.31
CA SER A 69 16.66 -8.49 -5.63
C SER A 69 17.64 -8.69 -4.47
N ILE A 70 17.16 -8.52 -3.23
CA ILE A 70 17.95 -8.73 -2.00
C ILE A 70 17.82 -10.15 -1.44
N GLY A 71 17.09 -11.04 -2.12
CA GLY A 71 16.90 -12.43 -1.70
C GLY A 71 15.96 -12.63 -0.51
N GLU A 72 15.19 -11.62 -0.12
CA GLU A 72 14.17 -11.74 0.94
C GLU A 72 12.91 -12.45 0.43
N LEU A 73 12.53 -12.20 -0.82
CA LEU A 73 11.37 -12.80 -1.46
C LEU A 73 11.79 -13.85 -2.48
N ARG A 74 10.89 -14.81 -2.72
CA ARG A 74 11.12 -15.86 -3.71
C ARG A 74 11.32 -15.27 -5.11
N PRO A 75 12.31 -15.75 -5.88
CA PRO A 75 12.60 -15.21 -7.21
C PRO A 75 11.52 -15.48 -8.25
N ASP A 76 10.63 -16.44 -7.99
CA ASP A 76 9.50 -16.82 -8.84
C ASP A 76 8.17 -16.16 -8.44
N LEU A 77 8.19 -15.21 -7.49
CA LEU A 77 7.00 -14.47 -7.10
C LEU A 77 6.48 -13.64 -8.28
N ASP A 78 5.21 -13.84 -8.64
CA ASP A 78 4.53 -12.99 -9.63
C ASP A 78 4.29 -11.60 -9.02
N VAL A 79 5.22 -10.68 -9.29
CA VAL A 79 5.21 -9.31 -8.76
C VAL A 79 3.92 -8.58 -9.13
N THR A 80 3.44 -8.72 -10.36
CA THR A 80 2.29 -7.98 -10.86
C THR A 80 1.03 -8.48 -10.18
N ALA A 81 0.78 -9.79 -10.23
CA ALA A 81 -0.41 -10.38 -9.60
C ALA A 81 -0.42 -10.16 -8.07
N THR A 82 0.76 -10.24 -7.43
CA THR A 82 0.89 -10.01 -5.99
C THR A 82 0.63 -8.54 -5.64
N ALA A 83 1.12 -7.59 -6.44
CA ALA A 83 0.86 -6.18 -6.23
C ALA A 83 -0.63 -5.83 -6.38
N ASP A 84 -1.28 -6.36 -7.41
CA ASP A 84 -2.73 -6.18 -7.63
C ASP A 84 -3.55 -6.75 -6.48
N LEU A 85 -3.19 -7.94 -6.00
CA LEU A 85 -3.84 -8.58 -4.86
C LEU A 85 -3.70 -7.72 -3.59
N LEU A 86 -2.49 -7.24 -3.28
CA LEU A 86 -2.25 -6.40 -2.11
C LEU A 86 -2.97 -5.04 -2.22
N CYS A 87 -3.04 -4.46 -3.41
CA CYS A 87 -3.83 -3.24 -3.66
C CYS A 87 -5.34 -3.48 -3.46
N THR A 88 -5.84 -4.63 -3.89
CA THR A 88 -7.23 -5.07 -3.65
C THR A 88 -7.52 -5.23 -2.16
N VAL A 89 -6.60 -5.86 -1.42
CA VAL A 89 -6.69 -6.02 0.04
C VAL A 89 -6.72 -4.64 0.70
N ARG A 90 -5.81 -3.72 0.35
CA ARG A 90 -5.80 -2.34 0.85
C ARG A 90 -7.14 -1.65 0.64
N THR A 91 -7.67 -1.70 -0.58
CA THR A 91 -8.96 -1.09 -0.93
C THR A 91 -10.11 -1.69 -0.10
N GLY A 92 -10.15 -3.01 0.06
CA GLY A 92 -11.13 -3.69 0.89
C GLY A 92 -11.03 -3.34 2.38
N LEU A 93 -9.81 -3.15 2.90
CA LEU A 93 -9.57 -2.72 4.28
C LEU A 93 -10.08 -1.30 4.52
N CYS A 94 -9.83 -0.38 3.58
CA CYS A 94 -10.35 0.99 3.64
C CYS A 94 -11.88 0.99 3.69
N THR A 95 -12.54 0.25 2.79
CA THR A 95 -14.01 0.15 2.77
C THR A 95 -14.58 -0.43 4.07
N ARG A 96 -13.95 -1.47 4.63
CA ARG A 96 -14.39 -2.05 5.90
C ARG A 96 -14.16 -1.11 7.08
N ARG A 97 -13.06 -0.36 7.09
CA ARG A 97 -12.80 0.67 8.11
C ARG A 97 -13.87 1.76 8.07
N ARG A 98 -14.29 2.20 6.87
CA ARG A 98 -15.42 3.13 6.67
C ARG A 98 -16.74 2.59 7.22
N ALA A 99 -16.97 1.29 7.08
CA ALA A 99 -18.13 0.61 7.65
C ALA A 99 -18.06 0.43 9.18
N GLY A 100 -17.14 1.11 9.88
CA GLY A 100 -17.03 1.07 11.34
C GLY A 100 -16.33 -0.17 11.90
N GLN A 101 -15.72 -1.00 11.06
CA GLN A 101 -14.98 -2.17 11.56
C GLN A 101 -13.79 -1.73 12.43
N GLY A 102 -13.60 -2.44 13.55
CA GLY A 102 -12.53 -2.17 14.50
C GLY A 102 -11.14 -2.45 13.92
N ALA A 103 -10.18 -1.58 14.22
CA ALA A 103 -8.82 -1.65 13.70
C ALA A 103 -8.12 -3.00 14.02
N ARG A 104 -8.37 -3.58 15.20
CA ARG A 104 -7.77 -4.86 15.61
C ARG A 104 -8.08 -6.01 14.63
N GLY A 105 -9.34 -6.15 14.22
CA GLY A 105 -9.75 -7.18 13.27
C GLY A 105 -9.27 -6.92 11.84
N LEU A 106 -9.00 -5.67 11.49
CA LEU A 106 -8.41 -5.32 10.18
C LEU A 106 -6.91 -5.60 10.15
N ARG A 107 -6.19 -5.35 11.25
CA ARG A 107 -4.76 -5.71 11.40
C ARG A 107 -4.53 -7.22 11.23
N THR A 108 -5.34 -8.06 11.85
CA THR A 108 -5.25 -9.52 11.65
C THR A 108 -5.44 -9.94 10.19
N ARG A 109 -6.29 -9.24 9.43
CA ARG A 109 -6.49 -9.53 7.99
C ARG A 109 -5.28 -9.10 7.15
N ILE A 110 -4.62 -8.00 7.51
CA ILE A 110 -3.35 -7.58 6.90
C ILE A 110 -2.29 -8.64 7.14
N ASP A 111 -2.10 -9.07 8.39
CA ASP A 111 -1.10 -10.09 8.73
C ASP A 111 -1.36 -11.40 7.97
N GLN A 112 -2.63 -11.79 7.82
CA GLN A 112 -3.00 -12.96 7.02
C GLN A 112 -2.71 -12.77 5.53
N ALA A 113 -2.99 -11.59 4.96
CA ALA A 113 -2.75 -11.31 3.55
C ALA A 113 -1.25 -11.30 3.21
N LEU A 114 -0.39 -10.85 4.12
CA LEU A 114 1.05 -10.80 3.90
C LEU A 114 1.73 -12.18 3.92
N ARG A 115 1.05 -13.24 4.36
CA ARG A 115 1.57 -14.62 4.29
C ARG A 115 1.74 -15.14 2.85
N ILE A 116 1.19 -14.44 1.85
CA ILE A 116 1.43 -14.77 0.44
C ILE A 116 2.89 -14.53 0.01
N LEU A 117 3.66 -13.82 0.85
CA LEU A 117 5.06 -13.48 0.61
C LEU A 117 6.03 -14.49 1.25
N ASP A 118 5.52 -15.49 1.97
CA ASP A 118 6.30 -16.61 2.53
C ASP A 118 6.56 -17.70 1.46
#